data_AF-A0A522V0Z0-F1
#
_entry.id   AF-A0A522V0Z0-F1
#
_cell.length_a   1.000
_cell.length_b   1.000
_cell.length_c   1.000
_cell.angle_alpha   90.00
_cell.angle_beta   90.00
_cell.angle_gamma   90.00
#
_symmetry.space_group_name_H-M   'P 1'
#
loop_
_entity.id
_entity.type
_entity.pdbx_description
1 polymer ?
#
loop_
_entity_poly.entity_id
_entity_poly.type
_entity_poly.pdbx_seq_one_letter_code
_entity_poly.pdbx_strand_id
1 'polypeptide(L)'
;MHTDEYGITLSRELHACECKIKGITLSLKKLERQYGFDTDVFVKMHKEGTLKDNKDFADWYGLYESLNRWQSLRRQYHELYHMLR
;
A
#
# COMPACT_ATOMS: atom_id res chain seq x y z
N MET A 1 11.38 -8.31 -31.73
CA MET A 1 10.61 -7.13 -31.31
C MET A 1 9.93 -7.51 -30.00
N HIS A 2 10.57 -7.22 -28.86
CA HIS A 2 10.11 -7.66 -27.52
C HIS A 2 9.35 -6.58 -26.75
N THR A 3 9.26 -5.36 -27.30
CA THR A 3 8.73 -4.18 -26.60
C THR A 3 7.23 -4.31 -26.25
N ASP A 4 6.44 -5.00 -27.08
CA ASP A 4 5.02 -5.26 -26.83
C ASP A 4 4.78 -6.21 -25.64
N GLU A 5 5.59 -7.25 -25.48
CA GLU A 5 5.45 -8.22 -24.38
C GLU A 5 5.78 -7.58 -23.02
N TYR A 6 6.79 -6.70 -22.99
CA TYR A 6 7.13 -5.93 -21.78
C TYR A 6 6.04 -4.91 -21.43
N GLY A 7 5.46 -4.22 -22.41
CA GLY A 7 4.36 -3.27 -22.18
C GLY A 7 3.11 -3.95 -21.61
N ILE A 8 2.73 -5.11 -22.16
CA ILE A 8 1.59 -5.90 -21.68
C ILE A 8 1.83 -6.42 -20.26
N THR A 9 3.04 -6.90 -19.98
CA THR A 9 3.41 -7.41 -18.65
C THR A 9 3.38 -6.29 -17.60
N LEU A 10 4.00 -5.14 -17.88
CA LEU A 10 4.00 -4.01 -16.96
C LEU A 10 2.60 -3.45 -16.70
N SER A 11 1.73 -3.42 -17.71
CA SER A 11 0.33 -3.01 -17.51
C SER A 11 -0.41 -3.95 -16.57
N ARG A 12 -0.16 -5.26 -16.63
CA ARG A 12 -0.76 -6.24 -15.72
C ARG A 12 -0.24 -6.09 -14.29
N GLU A 13 1.07 -5.89 -14.12
CA GLU A 13 1.68 -5.67 -12.82
C GLU A 13 1.21 -4.36 -12.16
N LEU A 14 1.05 -3.29 -12.93
CA LEU A 14 0.45 -2.03 -12.47
C LEU A 14 -0.97 -2.25 -11.96
N HIS A 15 -1.80 -2.97 -12.73
CA HIS A 15 -3.17 -3.28 -12.33
C HIS A 15 -3.22 -4.14 -11.05
N ALA A 16 -2.32 -5.13 -10.93
CA ALA A 16 -2.21 -5.94 -9.72
C ALA A 16 -1.85 -5.08 -8.50
N CYS A 17 -0.89 -4.15 -8.64
CA CYS A 17 -0.53 -3.20 -7.59
C CYS A 17 -1.72 -2.33 -7.18
N GLU A 18 -2.49 -1.79 -8.13
CA GLU A 18 -3.67 -0.98 -7.86
C GLU A 18 -4.75 -1.75 -7.10
N CYS A 19 -5.02 -2.99 -7.50
CA CYS A 19 -5.96 -3.87 -6.82
C CYS A 19 -5.52 -4.13 -5.36
N LYS A 20 -4.23 -4.39 -5.12
CA LYS A 20 -3.69 -4.59 -3.77
C LYS A 20 -3.76 -3.33 -2.92
N ILE A 21 -3.35 -2.19 -3.47
CA ILE A 21 -3.44 -0.88 -2.80
C ILE A 21 -4.88 -0.60 -2.38
N LYS A 22 -5.85 -0.78 -3.30
CA LYS A 22 -7.27 -0.58 -3.01
C LYS A 22 -7.77 -1.48 -1.87
N GLY A 23 -7.39 -2.76 -1.89
CA GLY A 23 -7.74 -3.70 -0.83
C GLY A 23 -7.21 -3.29 0.54
N ILE A 24 -5.92 -2.91 0.60
CA ILE A 24 -5.28 -2.47 1.84
C ILE A 24 -5.90 -1.17 2.35
N THR A 25 -6.13 -0.19 1.47
CA THR A 25 -6.78 1.08 1.84
C THR A 25 -8.18 0.86 2.42
N LEU A 26 -8.96 -0.10 1.90
CA LEU A 26 -10.26 -0.43 2.48
C LEU A 26 -10.14 -1.05 3.87
N SER A 27 -9.14 -1.91 4.10
CA SER A 27 -8.86 -2.46 5.43
C SER A 27 -8.43 -1.39 6.43
N LEU A 28 -7.55 -0.46 6.03
CA LEU A 28 -7.16 0.68 6.85
C LEU A 28 -8.38 1.54 7.23
N LYS A 29 -9.25 1.87 6.26
CA LYS A 29 -10.49 2.62 6.53
C LYS A 29 -11.44 1.93 7.50
N LYS A 30 -11.44 0.59 7.56
CA LYS A 30 -12.24 -0.15 8.55
C LYS A 30 -11.66 0.06 9.96
N LEU A 31 -10.35 -0.01 10.10
CA LEU A 31 -9.66 0.22 11.37
C LEU A 31 -9.80 1.68 11.83
N GLU A 32 -9.67 2.64 10.92
CA GLU A 32 -9.91 4.07 11.20
C GLU A 32 -11.31 4.31 11.78
N ARG A 33 -12.33 3.66 11.21
CA ARG A 33 -13.70 3.73 11.73
C ARG A 33 -13.88 3.00 13.05
N GLN A 34 -13.21 1.86 13.23
CA GLN A 34 -13.29 1.06 14.47
C GLN A 34 -12.70 1.81 15.66
N TYR A 35 -11.60 2.53 15.46
CA TYR A 35 -10.84 3.20 16.52
C TYR A 35 -11.05 4.71 16.60
N GLY A 36 -11.64 5.33 15.56
CA GLY A 36 -12.04 6.73 15.57
C GLY A 36 -10.92 7.73 15.27
N PHE A 37 -9.81 7.29 14.66
CA PHE A 37 -8.72 8.16 14.22
C PHE A 37 -8.07 7.66 12.93
N ASP A 38 -7.49 8.59 12.18
CA ASP A 38 -6.83 8.29 10.90
C ASP A 38 -5.56 7.45 11.06
N THR A 39 -5.21 6.70 10.02
CA THR A 39 -4.01 5.85 10.00
C THR A 39 -2.73 6.66 10.27
N ASP A 40 -2.65 7.91 9.82
CA ASP A 40 -1.47 8.75 10.07
C ASP A 40 -1.30 9.09 11.56
N VAL A 41 -2.42 9.35 12.25
CA VAL A 41 -2.44 9.59 13.70
C VAL A 41 -2.07 8.32 14.44
N PHE A 42 -2.65 7.18 14.03
CA PHE A 42 -2.30 5.86 14.55
C PHE A 42 -0.78 5.60 14.45
N VAL A 43 -0.20 5.77 13.26
CA VAL A 43 1.22 5.49 13.01
C VAL A 43 2.13 6.37 13.87
N LYS A 44 1.77 7.64 14.06
CA LYS A 44 2.51 8.54 14.94
C LYS A 44 2.51 8.02 16.38
N MET A 45 1.33 7.73 16.93
CA MET A 45 1.18 7.20 18.30
C MET A 45 1.86 5.83 18.48
N HIS A 46 1.78 4.96 17.48
CA HIS A 46 2.43 3.66 17.49
C HIS A 46 3.96 3.80 17.56
N LYS A 47 4.55 4.71 16.78
CA LYS A 47 6.00 4.98 16.78
C LYS A 47 6.48 5.68 18.05
N GLU A 48 5.64 6.50 18.66
CA GLU A 48 5.91 7.16 19.94
C GLU A 48 5.79 6.18 21.14
N GLY A 49 5.32 4.95 20.91
CA GLY A 49 5.14 3.94 21.95
C GLY A 49 3.99 4.24 22.91
N THR A 50 3.07 5.13 22.54
CA THR A 50 1.96 5.55 23.39
C THR A 50 0.77 4.59 23.33
N LEU A 51 0.77 3.66 22.38
CA LEU A 51 -0.27 2.65 22.23
C LEU A 51 0.10 1.39 23.00
N LYS A 52 -0.89 0.81 23.70
CA LYS A 52 -0.74 -0.49 24.34
C LYS A 52 -0.63 -1.58 23.29
N ASP A 53 0.04 -2.68 23.66
CA ASP A 53 0.14 -3.85 22.79
C ASP A 53 -1.26 -4.39 22.48
N ASN A 54 -1.58 -4.45 21.19
CA ASN A 54 -2.86 -4.88 20.67
C ASN A 54 -2.63 -5.50 19.30
N LYS A 55 -3.17 -6.70 19.09
CA LYS A 55 -3.10 -7.42 17.81
C LYS A 55 -3.61 -6.56 16.65
N ASP A 56 -4.70 -5.84 16.84
CA ASP A 56 -5.28 -4.99 15.80
C ASP A 56 -4.33 -3.84 15.44
N PHE A 57 -3.54 -3.32 16.38
CA PHE A 57 -2.52 -2.30 16.10
C PHE A 57 -1.32 -2.88 15.36
N ALA A 58 -0.87 -4.09 15.71
CA ALA A 58 0.17 -4.77 14.94
C ALA A 58 -0.28 -5.02 13.49
N ASP A 59 -1.52 -5.49 13.31
CA ASP A 59 -2.12 -5.71 11.98
C ASP A 59 -2.31 -4.39 11.22
N TRP A 60 -2.75 -3.31 11.90
CA TRP A 60 -2.88 -1.97 11.30
C TRP A 60 -1.53 -1.43 10.82
N TYR A 61 -0.50 -1.53 11.66
CA TYR A 61 0.85 -1.08 11.29
C TYR A 61 1.40 -1.91 10.12
N GLY A 62 1.18 -3.23 10.13
CA GLY A 62 1.53 -4.10 9.01
C GLY A 62 0.82 -3.74 7.71
N LEU A 63 -0.47 -3.39 7.76
CA LEU A 63 -1.22 -2.90 6.60
C LEU A 63 -0.67 -1.56 6.09
N TYR A 64 -0.31 -0.64 6.98
CA TYR A 64 0.32 0.63 6.62
C TYR A 64 1.67 0.43 5.92
N GLU A 65 2.53 -0.42 6.46
CA GLU A 65 3.81 -0.75 5.81
C GLU A 65 3.62 -1.42 4.46
N SER A 66 2.66 -2.36 4.37
CA SER A 66 2.30 -3.03 3.13
C SER A 66 1.82 -2.02 2.07
N LEU A 67 0.97 -1.06 2.46
CA LEU A 67 0.50 0.00 1.57
C LEU A 67 1.68 0.79 0.99
N ASN A 68 2.61 1.22 1.83
CA ASN A 68 3.79 1.98 1.42
C ASN A 68 4.65 1.18 0.42
N ARG A 69 4.84 -0.12 0.66
CA ARG A 69 5.59 -1.01 -0.24
C ARG A 69 4.91 -1.13 -1.59
N TRP A 70 3.61 -1.41 -1.64
CA TRP A 70 2.86 -1.51 -2.89
C TRP A 70 2.78 -0.19 -3.66
N GLN A 71 2.66 0.94 -2.96
CA GLN A 71 2.72 2.26 -3.59
C GLN A 71 4.11 2.58 -4.18
N SER A 72 5.19 2.16 -3.51
CA SER A 72 6.55 2.28 -4.04
C SER A 72 6.75 1.39 -5.27
N LEU A 73 6.30 0.13 -5.21
CA LEU A 73 6.39 -0.80 -6.33
C LEU A 73 5.59 -0.31 -7.54
N ARG A 74 4.38 0.20 -7.33
CA ARG A 74 3.58 0.82 -8.40
C ARG A 74 4.31 1.98 -9.06
N ARG A 75 5.00 2.83 -8.28
CA ARG A 75 5.79 3.95 -8.82
C ARG A 75 6.93 3.44 -9.69
N GLN A 76 7.66 2.43 -9.25
CA GLN A 76 8.74 1.82 -10.02
C GLN A 76 8.23 1.22 -11.35
N TYR A 77 7.12 0.47 -11.33
CA TYR A 77 6.54 -0.07 -12.56
C TYR A 77 6.02 1.02 -13.50
N HIS A 78 5.48 2.11 -12.94
CA HIS A 78 5.00 3.23 -13.73
C HIS A 78 6.17 3.96 -14.42
N GLU A 79 7.26 4.22 -13.70
CA GLU A 79 8.49 4.79 -14.26
C GLU A 79 9.07 3.91 -15.38
N LEU A 80 9.18 2.60 -15.15
CA LEU A 80 9.64 1.64 -16.16
C LEU A 80 8.73 1.62 -17.40
N TYR A 81 7.42 1.68 -17.21
CA TYR A 81 6.45 1.72 -18.32
C TYR A 81 6.61 2.99 -19.17
N HIS A 82 6.85 4.15 -18.55
CA HIS A 82 7.09 5.40 -19.29
C HIS A 82 8.43 5.43 -20.00
N MET A 83 9.47 4.76 -19.48
CA MET A 83 10.77 4.67 -20.15
C MET A 83 10.77 3.77 -21.39
N LEU A 84 9.81 2.84 -21.49
CA LEU A 84 9.71 1.87 -22.58
C LEU A 84 8.76 2.30 -23.72
N ARG A 85 8.09 3.44 -23.57
CA ARG A 85 7.12 3.98 -24.52
C ARG A 85 7.71 5.16 -25.28
#